data_AF-A0A1V5QYA1-F1
#
_entry.id   AF-A0A1V5QYA1-F1
#
_cell.length_a   1.000
_cell.length_b   1.000
_cell.length_c   1.000
_cell.angle_alpha   90.00
_cell.angle_beta   90.00
_cell.angle_gamma   90.00
#
_symmetry.space_group_name_H-M   'P 1'
#
loop_
_entity.id
_entity.type
_entity.pdbx_description
1 polymer ?
#
loop_
_entity_poly.entity_id
_entity_poly.type
_entity_poly.pdbx_seq_one_letter_code
_entity_poly.pdbx_strand_id
1 'polypeptide(L)'
;MLLFYVFFYLVAFVLMAQGSQALGEVREPIGVVPGEVAQKPGPAQAWGGALVGLGVLDTLVGLLSHAYGWHGTFPLRCLFWTSLAAIGAYGLYVLFFNRKVAYLGQPSAPSHP
;
A
#
# COMPACT_ATOMS: atom_id res chain seq x y z
N MET A 1 1.27 -26.31 8.58
CA MET A 1 2.42 -25.44 8.24
C MET A 1 2.32 -24.89 6.83
N LEU A 2 2.07 -25.72 5.81
CA LEU A 2 1.91 -25.27 4.43
C LEU A 2 0.87 -24.14 4.28
N LEU A 3 -0.30 -24.28 4.91
CA LEU A 3 -1.36 -23.27 4.86
C LEU A 3 -0.92 -21.90 5.39
N PHE A 4 -0.12 -21.86 6.46
CA PHE A 4 0.41 -20.59 6.99
C PHE A 4 1.31 -19.90 5.96
N TYR A 5 2.22 -20.63 5.34
CA TYR A 5 3.09 -20.06 4.30
C TYR A 5 2.31 -19.58 3.08
N VAL A 6 1.26 -20.31 2.67
CA VAL A 6 0.39 -19.87 1.57
C VAL A 6 -0.24 -18.52 1.90
N PHE A 7 -0.84 -18.37 3.08
CA PHE A 7 -1.40 -17.08 3.50
C PHE A 7 -0.35 -15.99 3.66
N PHE A 8 0.81 -16.34 4.20
CA PHE A 8 1.93 -15.44 4.39
C PHE A 8 2.44 -14.86 3.07
N TYR A 9 2.66 -15.70 2.05
CA TYR A 9 3.05 -15.24 0.72
C TYR A 9 1.93 -14.51 -0.01
N LEU A 10 0.67 -14.86 0.25
CA LEU A 10 -0.47 -14.13 -0.31
C LEU A 10 -0.53 -12.70 0.24
N VAL A 11 -0.26 -12.51 1.54
CA VAL A 11 -0.14 -11.17 2.15
C VAL A 11 1.03 -10.40 1.53
N ALA A 12 2.19 -11.04 1.37
CA ALA A 12 3.34 -10.43 0.70
C ALA A 12 3.01 -9.97 -0.73
N PHE A 13 2.32 -10.82 -1.50
CA PHE A 13 1.85 -10.49 -2.85
C PHE A 13 0.89 -9.29 -2.85
N VAL A 14 -0.09 -9.27 -1.94
CA VAL A 14 -1.05 -8.16 -1.81
C VAL A 14 -0.33 -6.85 -1.47
N LEU A 15 0.63 -6.87 -0.55
CA LEU A 15 1.45 -5.72 -0.21
C LEU A 15 2.21 -5.18 -1.43
N MET A 16 2.87 -6.06 -2.19
CA MET A 16 3.59 -5.66 -3.39
C MET A 16 2.66 -5.10 -4.45
N ALA A 17 1.52 -5.74 -4.72
CA ALA A 17 0.55 -5.28 -5.70
C ALA A 17 -0.02 -3.89 -5.34
N GLN A 18 -0.46 -3.69 -4.09
CA GLN A 18 -0.97 -2.42 -3.61
C GLN A 18 0.12 -1.33 -3.61
N GLY A 19 1.33 -1.69 -3.19
CA GLY A 19 2.46 -0.77 -3.15
C GLY A 19 2.90 -0.33 -4.56
N SER A 20 2.98 -1.25 -5.51
CA SER A 20 3.26 -0.95 -6.91
C SER A 20 2.19 -0.05 -7.54
N GLN A 21 0.91 -0.29 -7.25
CA GLN A 21 -0.17 0.59 -7.68
C GLN A 21 -0.02 2.01 -7.13
N ALA A 22 0.32 2.15 -5.85
CA ALA A 22 0.52 3.45 -5.21
C ALA A 22 1.77 4.20 -5.72
N LEU A 23 2.83 3.47 -6.08
CA LEU A 23 4.03 4.03 -6.72
C LEU A 23 3.77 4.48 -8.16
N GLY A 24 2.94 3.73 -8.89
CA GLY A 24 2.56 4.03 -10.28
C GLY A 24 1.46 5.08 -10.41
N GLU A 25 0.87 5.52 -9.31
CA GLU A 25 -0.21 6.52 -9.30
C GLU A 25 0.37 7.92 -9.60
N VAL A 26 0.61 8.20 -10.87
CA VAL A 26 0.90 9.57 -11.34
C VAL A 26 -0.42 10.33 -11.37
N ARG A 27 -0.69 11.09 -10.31
CA ARG A 27 -1.82 12.02 -10.27
C ARG A 27 -1.50 13.24 -11.11
N GLU A 28 -1.66 13.12 -12.42
CA GLU A 28 -1.72 14.31 -13.25
C GLU A 28 -3.03 15.05 -12.92
N PRO A 29 -2.98 16.32 -12.49
CA PRO A 29 -4.18 17.09 -12.31
C PRO A 29 -4.89 17.22 -13.66
N ILE A 30 -6.19 16.92 -13.70
CA ILE A 30 -7.02 17.18 -14.88
C ILE A 30 -7.22 18.70 -14.92
N GLY A 31 -6.34 19.42 -15.63
CA GLY A 31 -6.40 20.88 -15.83
C GLY A 31 -5.19 21.66 -15.30
N VAL A 32 -5.18 22.97 -15.53
CA VAL A 32 -4.13 23.90 -15.06
C VAL A 32 -4.38 24.21 -13.59
N VAL A 33 -3.86 23.37 -12.69
CA VAL A 33 -3.86 23.66 -11.25
C VAL A 33 -2.65 24.55 -10.94
N PRO A 34 -2.82 25.71 -10.26
CA PRO A 34 -1.70 26.54 -9.83
C PRO A 34 -0.69 25.69 -9.05
N GLY A 35 0.62 25.88 -9.30
CA GLY A 35 1.69 25.05 -8.72
C GLY A 35 1.70 24.99 -7.18
N GLU A 36 0.99 25.90 -6.52
CA GLU A 36 0.77 25.96 -5.07
C GLU A 36 -0.20 24.89 -4.54
N VAL A 37 -1.09 24.36 -5.40
CA VAL A 37 -2.11 23.34 -5.06
C VAL A 37 -1.79 21.99 -5.70
N ALA A 38 -0.70 21.90 -6.48
CA ALA A 38 -0.16 20.63 -6.97
C ALA A 38 0.19 19.77 -5.75
N GLN A 39 -0.67 18.81 -5.43
CA GLN A 39 -0.46 17.89 -4.32
C GLN A 39 0.90 17.24 -4.49
N LYS A 40 1.80 17.48 -3.51
CA LYS A 40 3.07 16.77 -3.45
C LYS A 40 2.75 15.28 -3.49
N PRO A 41 3.28 14.50 -4.46
CA PRO A 41 3.02 13.06 -4.57
C PRO A 41 3.58 12.24 -3.38
N GLY A 42 4.21 12.91 -2.41
CA GLY A 42 4.92 12.34 -1.27
C GLY A 42 4.19 11.25 -0.48
N PRO A 43 2.93 11.43 -0.02
CA PRO A 43 2.32 10.45 0.87
C PRO A 43 1.90 9.16 0.14
N ALA A 44 1.43 9.23 -1.11
CA ALA A 44 1.08 8.04 -1.89
C ALA A 44 2.32 7.23 -2.28
N GLN A 45 3.39 7.91 -2.72
CA GLN A 45 4.67 7.27 -3.04
C GLN A 45 5.34 6.68 -1.79
N ALA A 46 5.25 7.36 -0.64
CA ALA A 46 5.78 6.84 0.62
C ALA A 46 5.06 5.57 1.06
N TRP A 47 3.71 5.55 0.99
CA TRP A 47 2.94 4.33 1.21
C TRP A 47 3.31 3.24 0.22
N GLY A 48 3.44 3.57 -1.06
CA GLY A 48 3.85 2.63 -2.10
C GLY A 48 5.19 1.97 -1.82
N GLY A 49 6.22 2.77 -1.49
CA GLY A 49 7.54 2.27 -1.11
C GLY A 49 7.52 1.41 0.15
N ALA A 50 6.77 1.83 1.18
CA ALA A 50 6.65 1.08 2.44
C ALA A 50 6.00 -0.29 2.24
N LEU A 51 4.90 -0.37 1.47
CA LEU A 51 4.20 -1.62 1.19
C LEU A 51 5.04 -2.58 0.35
N VAL A 52 5.70 -2.09 -0.71
CA VAL A 52 6.62 -2.91 -1.52
C VAL A 52 7.78 -3.41 -0.66
N GLY A 53 8.40 -2.53 0.12
CA GLY A 53 9.51 -2.90 1.00
C GLY A 53 9.12 -4.00 2.00
N LEU A 54 7.94 -3.88 2.61
CA LEU A 54 7.42 -4.89 3.53
C LEU A 54 7.10 -6.20 2.83
N GLY A 55 6.49 -6.18 1.64
CA GLY A 55 6.20 -7.39 0.86
C GLY A 55 7.47 -8.13 0.37
N VAL A 56 8.52 -7.39 0.02
CA VAL A 56 9.84 -7.98 -0.30
C VAL A 56 10.46 -8.60 0.94
N LEU A 57 10.43 -7.91 2.09
CA LEU A 57 10.92 -8.43 3.36
C LEU A 57 10.19 -9.73 3.75
N ASP A 58 8.86 -9.75 3.67
CA ASP A 58 8.05 -10.93 3.90
C ASP A 58 8.51 -12.08 2.99
N THR A 59 8.62 -11.83 1.68
CA THR A 59 9.03 -12.85 0.72
C THR A 59 10.39 -13.46 1.08
N LEU A 60 11.40 -12.63 1.39
CA LEU A 60 12.74 -13.08 1.76
C LEU A 60 12.73 -13.88 3.08
N VAL A 61 12.09 -13.35 4.12
CA VAL A 61 12.03 -14.01 5.43
C VAL A 61 11.23 -15.31 5.35
N GLY A 62 10.16 -15.34 4.57
CA GLY A 62 9.35 -16.53 4.31
C GLY A 62 10.17 -17.61 3.60
N LEU A 63 10.89 -17.26 2.52
CA LEU A 63 11.79 -18.16 1.78
C LEU A 63 12.88 -18.73 2.69
N LEU A 64 13.56 -17.86 3.45
CA LEU A 64 14.60 -18.27 4.40
C LEU A 64 14.03 -19.21 5.46
N SER A 65 12.89 -18.85 6.06
CA SER A 65 12.21 -19.68 7.05
C SER A 65 11.83 -21.06 6.52
N HIS A 66 11.39 -21.13 5.26
CA HIS A 66 11.05 -22.39 4.61
C HIS A 66 12.30 -23.25 4.35
N ALA A 67 13.38 -22.64 3.86
CA ALA A 67 14.64 -23.33 3.55
C ALA A 67 15.36 -23.87 4.79
N TYR A 68 15.34 -23.12 5.90
CA TYR A 68 16.03 -23.49 7.15
C TYR A 68 15.14 -24.24 8.16
N GLY A 69 13.88 -24.54 7.81
CA GLY A 69 12.96 -25.28 8.67
C GLY A 69 12.46 -24.49 9.90
N TRP A 70 12.60 -23.17 9.90
CA TRP A 70 12.19 -22.28 11.00
C TRP A 70 10.69 -21.99 10.92
N HIS A 71 9.90 -23.05 10.95
CA HIS A 71 8.45 -22.98 10.73
C HIS A 71 7.73 -22.28 11.88
N GLY A 72 7.01 -21.20 11.55
CA GLY A 72 6.07 -20.57 12.47
C GLY A 72 6.70 -19.98 13.74
N THR A 73 7.97 -19.58 13.68
CA THR A 73 8.66 -18.90 14.76
C THR A 73 7.96 -17.58 15.11
N PHE A 74 8.11 -17.14 16.36
CA PHE A 74 7.52 -15.89 16.85
C PHE A 74 7.78 -14.68 15.91
N PRO A 75 9.00 -14.49 15.36
CA PRO A 75 9.27 -13.42 14.39
C PRO A 75 8.39 -13.46 13.13
N LEU A 76 8.15 -14.63 12.53
CA LEU A 76 7.29 -14.72 11.33
C LEU A 76 5.84 -14.36 11.64
N ARG A 77 5.35 -14.71 12.84
CA ARG A 77 4.00 -14.35 13.25
C ARG A 77 3.88 -12.85 13.47
N CYS A 78 4.86 -12.24 14.14
CA CYS A 78 4.90 -10.79 14.31
C CYS A 78 4.91 -10.06 12.97
N LEU A 79 5.75 -10.53 12.05
CA LEU A 79 5.85 -9.97 10.71
C LEU A 79 4.52 -10.08 9.96
N PHE A 80 3.90 -11.27 9.94
CA PHE A 80 2.58 -11.49 9.33
C PHE A 80 1.49 -10.53 9.85
N TRP A 81 1.39 -10.38 11.18
CA TRP A 81 0.42 -9.46 11.79
C TRP A 81 0.74 -8.00 11.49
N THR A 82 2.01 -7.64 11.37
CA THR A 82 2.45 -6.29 10.99
C THR A 82 2.05 -6.00 9.55
N SER A 83 2.22 -6.95 8.64
CA SER A 83 1.79 -6.87 7.25
C SER A 83 0.28 -6.75 7.10
N LEU A 84 -0.50 -7.53 7.88
CA LEU A 84 -1.95 -7.37 7.95
C LEU A 84 -2.38 -5.99 8.46
N ALA A 85 -1.73 -5.50 9.52
CA ALA A 85 -1.99 -4.16 10.05
C ALA A 85 -1.65 -3.07 9.02
N ALA A 86 -0.55 -3.23 8.28
CA ALA A 86 -0.15 -2.30 7.22
C ALA A 86 -1.19 -2.25 6.08
N ILE A 87 -1.71 -3.40 5.64
CA ILE A 87 -2.81 -3.46 4.66
C ILE A 87 -4.05 -2.73 5.18
N GLY A 88 -4.44 -2.99 6.43
CA GLY A 88 -5.58 -2.32 7.06
C GLY A 88 -5.39 -0.80 7.15
N ALA A 89 -4.23 -0.34 7.61
CA ALA A 89 -3.88 1.07 7.70
C ALA A 89 -3.86 1.76 6.34
N TYR A 90 -3.29 1.11 5.32
CA TYR A 90 -3.31 1.62 3.95
C TYR A 90 -4.74 1.69 3.39
N GLY A 91 -5.58 0.67 3.65
CA GLY A 91 -6.99 0.70 3.29
C GLY A 91 -7.74 1.90 3.91
N LEU A 92 -7.50 2.18 5.20
CA LEU A 92 -8.05 3.36 5.86
C LEU A 92 -7.51 4.67 5.25
N TYR A 93 -6.22 4.74 4.93
CA TYR A 93 -5.63 5.88 4.24
C TYR A 93 -6.32 6.15 2.90
N VAL A 94 -6.56 5.10 2.10
CA VAL A 94 -7.26 5.22 0.82
C VAL A 94 -8.70 5.69 1.02
N LEU A 95 -9.42 5.14 1.99
CA LEU A 95 -10.83 5.51 2.23
C LEU A 95 -11.01 6.95 2.72
N PHE A 96 -10.16 7.42 3.64
CA PHE A 96 -10.37 8.70 4.32
C PHE A 96 -9.54 9.85 3.77
N PHE A 97 -8.31 9.59 3.33
CA PHE A 97 -7.38 10.63 2.90
C PHE A 97 -7.25 10.71 1.39
N ASN A 98 -7.24 9.56 0.70
CA ASN A 98 -7.18 9.57 -0.75
C ASN A 98 -8.47 10.10 -1.40
N ARG A 99 -9.66 9.74 -0.87
CA ARG A 99 -10.93 10.25 -1.39
C ARG A 99 -11.07 11.77 -1.37
N LYS A 100 -10.53 12.46 -0.36
CA LYS A 100 -10.61 13.93 -0.27
C LYS A 100 -9.92 14.63 -1.44
N VAL A 101 -8.91 14.00 -2.04
CA VAL A 101 -8.21 14.51 -3.22
C VAL A 101 -9.11 14.54 -4.46
N ALA A 102 -9.92 13.51 -4.67
CA ALA A 102 -10.82 13.44 -5.82
C ALA A 102 -11.91 14.52 -5.78
N TYR A 103 -12.37 14.89 -4.59
CA TYR A 103 -13.39 15.94 -4.41
C TYR A 103 -12.86 17.37 -4.57
N LEU A 104 -11.57 17.61 -4.28
CA LEU A 104 -10.96 18.93 -4.48
C LEU A 104 -10.74 19.27 -5.96
N GLY A 105 -10.77 18.27 -6.85
CA GLY A 105 -10.61 18.43 -8.30
C GLY A 105 -11.92 18.45 -9.10
N GLN A 106 -13.07 18.17 -8.48
CA GLN A 106 -14.37 18.35 -9.13
C GLN A 106 -14.92 19.73 -8.80
N PRO A 107 -15.32 20.55 -9.79
CA PRO A 107 -16.07 21.75 -9.51
C PRO A 107 -17.35 21.35 -8.79
N SER A 108 -17.56 21.92 -7.61
CA SER A 108 -18.80 21.83 -6.85
C SER A 108 -19.93 22.45 -7.69
N ALA A 109 -20.69 21.58 -8.37
CA ALA A 109 -21.82 21.88 -9.25
C ALA A 109 -21.47 22.46 -10.64
N PRO A 110 -22.20 22.04 -11.70
CA PRO A 110 -22.23 22.82 -12.94
C PRO A 110 -22.94 24.14 -12.63
N SER A 111 -22.23 25.25 -12.76
CA SER A 111 -22.84 26.57 -12.89
C SER A 111 -23.59 26.59 -14.23
N HIS A 112 -24.85 26.17 -14.21
CA HIS A 112 -25.75 26.47 -15.31
C HIS A 112 -26.13 27.95 -15.26
N PRO A 113 -26.17 28.63 -16.42
CA PRO A 113 -26.51 30.06 -16.55
C PRO A 113 -27.97 30.37 -16.19
#